data_AF-A0A7V0P5A0-F1
#
_entry.id   AF-A0A7V0P5A0-F1
#
_cell.length_a   1.000
_cell.length_b   1.000
_cell.length_c   1.000
_cell.angle_alpha   90.00
_cell.angle_beta   90.00
_cell.angle_gamma   90.00
#
_symmetry.space_group_name_H-M   'P 1'
#
loop_
_entity.id
_entity.type
_entity.pdbx_description
1 polymer ?
#
loop_
_entity_poly.entity_id
_entity_poly.type
_entity_poly.pdbx_seq_one_letter_code
_entity_poly.pdbx_strand_id
1 'polypeptide(L)'
;MKNKSEGTCELCGHYVSLRQKAHIVAEGKKRGANLLMLCPTCHIMFDTHVKPKIYKALVEAGVEKLPESWKKSIYQQAAEASQKALKKKGK
;
A
#
# COMPACT_ATOMS: atom_id res chain seq x y z
N MET A 1 21.82 8.97 -17.49
CA MET A 1 21.51 8.42 -16.15
C MET A 1 20.21 7.63 -16.26
N LYS A 2 20.19 6.31 -15.98
CA LYS A 2 18.92 5.57 -15.89
C LYS A 2 18.11 6.17 -14.74
N ASN A 3 16.90 6.62 -15.02
CA ASN A 3 16.02 7.14 -13.96
C ASN A 3 15.72 5.97 -13.02
N LYS A 4 16.14 6.01 -11.75
CA LYS A 4 15.84 4.93 -10.77
C LYS A 4 14.33 4.67 -10.62
N SER A 5 13.52 5.61 -11.08
CA SER A 5 12.07 5.56 -11.14
C SER A 5 11.51 4.88 -12.40
N GLU A 6 12.24 4.76 -13.50
CA GLU A 6 11.74 4.06 -14.70
C GLU A 6 11.90 2.53 -14.55
N GLY A 7 11.13 1.76 -15.32
CA GLY A 7 11.27 0.30 -15.39
C GLY A 7 9.96 -0.45 -15.41
N THR A 8 10.05 -1.77 -15.30
CA THR A 8 8.91 -2.68 -15.29
C THR A 8 8.14 -2.62 -13.96
N CYS A 9 6.82 -2.46 -14.04
CA CYS A 9 5.91 -2.58 -12.91
C CYS A 9 5.86 -4.02 -12.41
N GLU A 10 6.12 -4.24 -11.12
CA GLU A 10 6.17 -5.59 -10.54
C GLU A 10 4.78 -6.26 -10.39
N LEU A 11 3.70 -5.51 -10.59
CA LEU A 11 2.33 -6.06 -10.53
C LEU A 11 1.74 -6.36 -11.91
N CYS A 12 1.85 -5.44 -12.87
CA CYS A 12 1.23 -5.60 -14.20
C CYS A 12 2.22 -5.90 -15.33
N GLY A 13 3.53 -5.93 -15.06
CA GLY A 13 4.56 -6.23 -16.06
C GLY A 13 4.80 -5.14 -17.12
N HIS A 14 4.08 -4.02 -17.08
CA HIS A 14 4.28 -2.94 -18.06
C HIS A 14 5.54 -2.14 -17.74
N TYR A 15 6.34 -1.83 -18.77
CA TYR A 15 7.42 -0.87 -18.66
C TYR A 15 6.86 0.56 -18.62
N VAL A 16 7.28 1.35 -17.63
CA VAL A 16 6.81 2.72 -17.44
C VAL A 16 7.97 3.67 -17.16
N SER A 17 7.81 4.93 -17.56
CA SER A 17 8.77 6.01 -17.28
C SER A 17 8.82 6.42 -15.80
N LEU A 18 7.77 6.09 -15.04
CA LEU A 18 7.65 6.39 -13.61
C LEU A 18 7.02 5.23 -12.83
N ARG A 19 7.74 4.76 -11.83
CA ARG A 19 7.29 3.83 -10.79
C ARG A 19 7.31 4.49 -9.42
N GLN A 20 6.40 4.03 -8.58
CA GLN A 20 6.20 4.45 -7.21
C GLN A 20 6.45 3.28 -6.26
N LYS A 21 6.88 3.60 -5.04
CA LYS A 21 7.16 2.62 -3.99
C LYS A 21 5.89 2.33 -3.21
N ALA A 22 5.27 1.18 -3.45
CA ALA A 22 4.22 0.66 -2.60
C ALA A 22 4.83 -0.19 -1.47
N HIS A 23 4.40 0.04 -0.24
CA HIS A 23 4.81 -0.79 0.90
C HIS A 23 3.84 -1.94 1.04
N ILE A 24 4.30 -3.18 1.21
CA ILE A 24 3.42 -4.33 1.41
C ILE A 24 2.75 -4.24 2.78
N VAL A 25 3.51 -4.08 3.86
CA VAL A 25 3.03 -3.78 5.21
C VAL A 25 3.44 -2.36 5.62
N ALA A 26 2.55 -1.64 6.30
CA ALA A 26 2.86 -0.30 6.80
C ALA A 26 3.72 -0.34 8.07
N GLU A 27 3.62 -1.44 8.80
CA GLU A 27 4.34 -1.72 10.04
C GLU A 27 5.79 -2.13 9.77
N GLY A 28 6.71 -1.74 10.66
CA GLY A 28 8.10 -2.22 10.62
C GLY A 28 8.98 -1.59 9.52
N LYS A 29 9.92 -2.39 8.99
CA LYS A 29 10.98 -1.91 8.08
C LYS A 29 10.42 -1.59 6.69
N LYS A 30 10.61 -0.35 6.25
CA LYS A 30 10.16 0.19 4.95
C LYS A 30 11.17 -0.05 3.81
N ARG A 31 11.80 -1.22 3.77
CA ARG A 31 12.87 -1.55 2.79
C ARG A 31 12.92 -3.03 2.44
N GLY A 32 13.57 -3.36 1.33
CA GLY A 32 13.79 -4.75 0.90
C GLY A 32 12.49 -5.42 0.46
N ALA A 33 12.23 -6.64 0.95
CA ALA A 33 11.06 -7.45 0.60
C ALA A 33 9.70 -6.79 0.88
N ASN A 34 9.67 -5.71 1.65
CA ASN A 34 8.45 -4.94 1.93
C ASN A 34 8.12 -3.88 0.87
N LEU A 35 8.90 -3.77 -0.21
CA LEU A 35 8.69 -2.75 -1.24
C LEU A 35 8.33 -3.39 -2.57
N LEU A 36 7.31 -2.83 -3.21
CA LEU A 36 6.98 -3.06 -4.60
C LEU A 36 7.20 -1.77 -5.41
N MET A 37 7.82 -1.90 -6.57
CA MET A 37 8.01 -0.85 -7.57
C MET A 37 6.91 -0.95 -8.63
N LEU A 38 5.87 -0.13 -8.46
CA LEU A 38 4.63 -0.22 -9.23
C LEU A 38 4.42 1.02 -10.10
N CYS A 39 3.74 0.89 -11.25
CA CYS A 39 3.23 2.07 -11.94
C CYS A 39 2.15 2.77 -11.09
N PRO A 40 1.86 4.08 -11.31
CA PRO A 40 0.91 4.82 -10.48
C PRO A 40 -0.46 4.16 -10.35
N THR A 41 -0.98 3.62 -11.46
CA THR A 41 -2.27 2.89 -11.46
C THR A 41 -2.20 1.64 -10.58
N CYS A 42 -1.16 0.83 -10.73
CA CYS A 42 -1.00 -0.38 -9.92
C CYS A 42 -0.76 -0.07 -8.45
N HIS A 43 -0.06 1.03 -8.13
CA HIS A 43 0.12 1.47 -6.76
C HIS A 43 -1.24 1.78 -6.09
N ILE A 44 -2.09 2.57 -6.75
CA ILE A 44 -3.42 2.89 -6.24
C ILE A 44 -4.24 1.62 -6.09
N MET A 45 -4.33 0.79 -7.16
CA MET A 45 -5.09 -0.45 -7.15
C MET A 45 -4.65 -1.42 -6.05
N PHE A 46 -3.34 -1.52 -5.83
CA PHE A 46 -2.79 -2.39 -4.79
C PHE A 46 -3.29 -1.99 -3.41
N ASP A 47 -3.20 -0.70 -3.09
CA ASP A 47 -3.55 -0.15 -1.78
C ASP A 47 -5.06 0.00 -1.55
N THR A 48 -5.86 0.21 -2.59
CA THR A 48 -7.30 0.45 -2.45
C THR A 48 -8.14 -0.81 -2.59
N HIS A 49 -7.69 -1.79 -3.36
CA HIS A 49 -8.49 -2.96 -3.71
C HIS A 49 -7.80 -4.28 -3.42
N VAL A 50 -6.54 -4.45 -3.84
CA VAL A 50 -5.88 -5.76 -3.76
C VAL A 50 -5.61 -6.14 -2.30
N LYS A 51 -4.95 -5.26 -1.53
CA LYS A 51 -4.63 -5.50 -0.11
C LYS A 51 -5.87 -5.83 0.74
N PRO A 52 -6.96 -5.01 0.72
CA PRO A 52 -8.18 -5.35 1.47
C PRO A 52 -8.81 -6.68 1.08
N LYS A 53 -8.79 -7.02 -0.23
CA LYS A 53 -9.31 -8.30 -0.71
C LYS A 53 -8.47 -9.49 -0.22
N ILE A 54 -7.14 -9.37 -0.27
CA ILE A 54 -6.23 -10.39 0.26
C ILE A 54 -6.45 -10.57 1.77
N TYR A 55 -6.53 -9.48 2.53
CA TYR A 55 -6.80 -9.54 3.96
C TYR A 55 -8.09 -10.33 4.24
N LYS A 56 -9.19 -9.98 3.56
CA LYS A 56 -10.48 -10.66 3.72
C LYS A 56 -10.36 -12.15 3.40
N ALA A 57 -9.74 -12.51 2.27
CA ALA A 57 -9.59 -13.90 1.87
C ALA A 57 -8.74 -14.71 2.87
N LEU A 58 -7.67 -14.13 3.41
CA LEU A 58 -6.83 -14.79 4.41
C LEU A 58 -7.55 -14.98 5.75
N VAL A 59 -8.33 -13.99 6.20
CA VAL A 59 -9.18 -14.13 7.38
C VAL A 59 -10.22 -15.24 7.19
N GLU A 60 -10.88 -15.28 6.03
CA GLU A 60 -11.85 -16.34 5.69
C GLU A 60 -11.19 -17.73 5.62
N ALA A 61 -9.90 -17.81 5.27
CA ALA A 61 -9.10 -19.02 5.32
C ALA A 61 -8.58 -19.40 6.72
N GLY A 62 -8.93 -18.63 7.77
CA GLY A 62 -8.52 -18.89 9.15
C GLY A 62 -7.12 -18.41 9.50
N VAL A 63 -6.48 -17.56 8.67
CA VAL A 63 -5.17 -17.00 8.99
C VAL A 63 -5.30 -15.91 10.04
N GLU A 64 -4.60 -16.10 11.16
CA GLU A 64 -4.56 -15.16 12.26
C GLU A 64 -3.33 -14.22 12.18
N LYS A 65 -3.36 -13.13 12.94
CA LYS A 65 -2.23 -12.19 13.11
C LYS A 65 -1.79 -11.49 11.81
N LEU A 66 -2.74 -11.12 10.96
CA LEU A 66 -2.49 -10.34 9.76
C LEU A 66 -2.18 -8.86 10.09
N PRO A 67 -1.42 -8.15 9.23
CA PRO A 67 -1.17 -6.72 9.40
C PRO A 67 -2.46 -5.89 9.34
N GLU A 68 -2.70 -5.04 10.34
CA GLU A 68 -3.87 -4.16 10.35
C GLU A 68 -3.87 -3.18 9.17
N SER A 69 -2.69 -2.83 8.67
CA SER A 69 -2.53 -1.97 7.48
C SER A 69 -3.18 -2.54 6.21
N TRP A 70 -3.49 -3.85 6.16
CA TRP A 70 -4.16 -4.46 5.02
C TRP A 70 -5.69 -4.38 5.09
N LYS A 71 -6.25 -4.06 6.26
CA LYS A 71 -7.68 -4.09 6.53
C LYS A 71 -8.46 -2.98 5.82
N LYS A 72 -7.83 -1.83 5.60
CA LYS A 72 -8.45 -0.60 5.08
C LYS A 72 -7.66 -0.04 3.91
N SER A 73 -8.35 0.67 3.03
CA SER A 73 -7.68 1.39 1.94
C SER A 73 -6.84 2.55 2.45
N ILE A 74 -5.83 2.97 1.68
CA ILE A 74 -5.01 4.13 2.00
C ILE A 74 -5.83 5.42 2.16
N TYR A 75 -6.94 5.56 1.44
CA TYR A 75 -7.82 6.73 1.56
C TYR A 75 -8.59 6.73 2.88
N GLN A 76 -9.05 5.56 3.32
CA GLN A 76 -9.67 5.42 4.64
C GLN A 76 -8.66 5.73 5.75
N GLN A 77 -7.44 5.18 5.63
CA GLN A 77 -6.36 5.46 6.58
C GLN A 77 -5.99 6.95 6.63
N ALA A 78 -5.90 7.61 5.46
CA ALA A 78 -5.60 9.03 5.36
C ALA A 78 -6.73 9.91 5.96
N ALA A 79 -7.99 9.55 5.70
CA ALA A 79 -9.15 10.23 6.28
C ALA A 79 -9.15 10.12 7.82
N GLU A 80 -8.93 8.92 8.36
CA GLU A 80 -8.85 8.67 9.81
C GLU A 80 -7.70 9.44 10.46
N ALA A 81 -6.53 9.46 9.81
CA ALA A 81 -5.37 10.23 10.27
C ALA A 81 -5.64 11.73 10.30
N SER A 82 -6.27 12.26 9.24
CA SER A 82 -6.63 13.67 9.13
C SER A 82 -7.64 14.08 10.22
N GLN A 83 -8.70 13.29 10.40
CA GLN A 83 -9.69 13.51 11.47
C GLN A 83 -9.05 13.47 12.87
N LYS A 84 -8.12 12.55 13.12
CA LYS A 84 -7.39 12.45 14.39
C LYS A 84 -6.50 13.67 14.63
N ALA A 85 -5.87 14.21 13.59
CA ALA A 85 -5.05 15.42 13.69
C ALA A 85 -5.89 16.67 14.01
N LEU A 86 -7.07 16.81 13.39
CA LEU A 86 -8.00 17.91 13.67
C LEU A 86 -8.50 17.89 15.12
N LYS A 87 -8.89 16.71 15.63
CA LYS A 87 -9.32 16.56 17.03
C LYS A 87 -8.24 16.92 18.06
N LYS A 88 -6.95 16.77 17.71
CA LYS A 88 -5.83 17.13 18.58
C LYS A 88 -5.52 18.63 18.62
N LYS A 89 -5.88 19.40 17.57
CA LYS A 89 -5.64 20.85 17.51
C LYS A 89 -6.75 21.69 18.15
N GLY A 90 -7.91 21.09 18.39
CA GLY A 90 -9.05 21.73 19.07
C GLY A 90 -9.12 21.46 20.58
N LYS A 91 -8.06 20.92 21.17
CA LYS A 91 -7.83 20.78 22.62
C LYS A 91 -6.64 21.63 23.00
#